data_AF-A0A6P7QQS0-F1
#
_entry.id   AF-A0A6P7QQS0-F1
#
_cell.length_a   1.000
_cell.length_b   1.000
_cell.length_c   1.000
_cell.angle_alpha   90.00
_cell.angle_beta   90.00
_cell.angle_gamma   90.00
#
_symmetry.space_group_name_H-M   'P 1'
#
loop_
_entity.id
_entity.type
_entity.pdbx_description
1 polymer ?
#
loop_
_entity_poly.entity_id
_entity_poly.type
_entity_poly.pdbx_seq_one_letter_code
_entity_poly.pdbx_strand_id
1 'polypeptide(L)'
;MAETSLLEAGASAASTATALENLQVEASCSVCLEYLKEPVIIECGHNFCKACITRWWEDLERDFPCPVCRKTSRYRSLRPNRQLGSMVEIAKQLQTVKRKIRDESLCSQHHEPLSLFCYEDQEAVCLICAISHTHRPHTVVPMDDATQEYKEKLQKCLEPLEQKLQEITCCKASEEKKPGELKRLVESRRQQILKEFEELHRRLDEEQQTLLSRLEEEEQDILQRLRENAAHLGDRRRDLAHLAAEVEGKCLQSGFEMLKDVKSTLEKCEKVKTMEVTSVSIELEKNFSNFPRQYFALRKILKQLIADVTLDPETAHPNLVLSEDRKSVKFVETRLRDLPDTPQRFTFYPCVLATEGFTSGRHYWEVEAAHCVLSQNPENQELARFYCHTEKTIARRLVLRQDPSVKRTLCRSCSSLLIPGLTCTQRQRRRKGQRWTVQTCLTCQRSQRFLNDPKHLLWGDRPEAQLENQADINPSEPLPNIADLPKENMQTQALNTSE
;
A
#
# COMPACT_ATOMS: atom_id res chain seq x y z
N MET A 1 12.60 23.45 53.34
CA MET A 1 11.12 23.51 53.29
C MET A 1 10.43 22.30 53.94
N ALA A 2 11.12 21.16 54.16
CA ALA A 2 10.50 19.98 54.78
C ALA A 2 10.47 20.01 56.33
N GLU A 3 11.46 20.60 57.00
CA GLU A 3 11.52 20.66 58.47
C GLU A 3 10.49 21.62 59.10
N THR A 4 10.13 22.71 58.40
CA THR A 4 9.04 23.62 58.80
C THR A 4 7.67 22.94 58.76
N SER A 5 7.46 21.96 57.89
CA SER A 5 6.17 21.26 57.73
C SER A 5 5.84 20.29 58.86
N LEU A 6 6.84 19.76 59.57
CA LEU A 6 6.67 18.81 60.67
C LEU A 6 6.27 19.52 61.99
N LEU A 7 6.87 20.69 62.25
CA LEU A 7 6.48 21.54 63.38
C LEU A 7 5.07 22.14 63.19
N GLU A 8 4.70 22.49 61.95
CA GLU A 8 3.36 22.97 61.60
C GLU A 8 2.27 21.87 61.75
N ALA A 9 2.59 20.61 61.41
CA ALA A 9 1.67 19.49 61.56
C ALA A 9 1.39 19.13 63.04
N GLY A 10 2.44 19.14 63.89
CA GLY A 10 2.31 18.90 65.34
C GLY A 10 1.53 20.00 66.07
N ALA A 11 1.73 21.27 65.70
CA ALA A 11 0.95 22.39 66.22
C ALA A 11 -0.52 22.36 65.76
N SER A 12 -0.78 21.91 64.52
CA SER A 12 -2.13 21.79 63.95
C SER A 12 -2.99 20.71 64.64
N ALA A 13 -2.40 19.57 65.02
CA ALA A 13 -3.10 18.49 65.72
C ALA A 13 -3.51 18.87 67.16
N ALA A 14 -2.64 19.57 67.90
CA ALA A 14 -2.96 20.06 69.24
C ALA A 14 -4.04 21.17 69.20
N SER A 15 -3.95 22.10 68.24
CA SER A 15 -4.92 23.17 68.06
C SER A 15 -6.31 22.66 67.66
N THR A 16 -6.39 21.59 66.87
CA THR A 16 -7.67 20.97 66.45
C THR A 16 -8.33 20.17 67.57
N ALA A 17 -7.55 19.56 68.48
CA ALA A 17 -8.06 18.88 69.66
C ALA A 17 -8.77 19.84 70.63
N THR A 18 -8.15 20.99 70.93
CA THR A 18 -8.74 22.03 71.81
C THR A 18 -9.97 22.69 71.19
N ALA A 19 -9.97 22.92 69.87
CA ALA A 19 -11.13 23.46 69.16
C ALA A 19 -12.35 22.53 69.24
N LEU A 20 -12.14 21.21 69.19
CA LEU A 20 -13.22 20.22 69.28
C LEU A 20 -13.79 20.09 70.69
N GLU A 21 -12.97 20.24 71.73
CA GLU A 21 -13.42 20.28 73.13
C GLU A 21 -14.27 21.53 73.40
N ASN A 22 -13.86 22.70 72.91
CA ASN A 22 -14.65 23.92 73.02
C ASN A 22 -16.00 23.79 72.29
N LEU A 23 -16.03 23.17 71.11
CA LEU A 23 -17.26 22.92 70.35
C LEU A 23 -18.22 21.99 71.11
N GLN A 24 -17.70 20.99 71.84
CA GLN A 24 -18.52 20.10 72.67
C GLN A 24 -19.22 20.86 73.79
N VAL A 25 -18.52 21.77 74.46
CA VAL A 25 -19.08 22.58 75.54
C VAL A 25 -20.21 23.48 75.01
N GLU A 26 -19.99 24.17 73.89
CA GLU A 26 -20.99 25.06 73.27
C GLU A 26 -22.22 24.31 72.71
N ALA A 27 -22.05 23.03 72.35
CA ALA A 27 -23.13 22.17 71.87
C ALA A 27 -23.91 21.47 73.00
N SER A 28 -23.52 21.69 74.26
CA SER A 28 -24.11 21.03 75.44
C SER A 28 -25.11 21.92 76.18
N CYS A 29 -26.16 21.30 76.71
CA CYS A 29 -27.17 21.98 77.52
C CYS A 29 -26.64 22.19 78.93
N SER A 30 -26.61 23.43 79.43
CA SER A 30 -26.12 23.71 80.79
C SER A 30 -27.03 23.20 81.92
N VAL A 31 -28.19 22.63 81.59
CA VAL A 31 -29.14 22.07 82.58
C VAL A 31 -28.94 20.56 82.73
N CYS A 32 -28.89 19.80 81.62
CA CYS A 32 -28.72 18.35 81.66
C CYS A 32 -27.28 17.89 81.38
N LEU A 33 -26.40 18.79 80.99
CA LEU A 33 -24.99 18.55 80.64
C LEU A 33 -24.78 17.54 79.49
N GLU A 34 -25.84 17.25 78.73
CA GLU A 34 -25.81 16.47 77.50
C GLU A 34 -25.89 17.38 76.27
N TYR A 35 -25.56 16.85 75.10
CA TYR A 35 -25.82 17.52 73.81
C TYR A 35 -27.26 18.02 73.71
N LEU A 36 -27.41 19.26 73.22
CA LEU A 36 -28.71 19.92 73.08
C LEU A 36 -29.68 19.09 72.21
N LYS A 37 -30.78 18.64 72.81
CA LYS A 37 -31.91 17.97 72.13
C LYS A 37 -33.02 18.98 71.89
N GLU A 38 -33.38 19.20 70.62
CA GLU A 38 -34.30 20.27 70.20
C GLU A 38 -33.91 21.63 70.80
N PRO A 39 -32.74 22.19 70.45
CA PRO A 39 -32.26 23.44 71.03
C PRO A 39 -33.25 24.57 70.80
N VAL A 40 -33.58 25.29 71.88
CA VAL A 40 -34.37 26.52 71.85
C VAL A 40 -33.56 27.67 72.44
N ILE A 41 -33.67 28.84 71.81
CA ILE A 41 -33.10 30.09 72.28
C ILE A 41 -34.16 30.90 73.03
N ILE A 42 -33.78 31.46 74.18
CA ILE A 42 -34.62 32.35 75.00
C ILE A 42 -34.18 33.82 74.83
N GLU A 43 -34.94 34.80 75.36
CA GLU A 43 -34.71 36.23 75.08
C GLU A 43 -33.30 36.74 75.42
N CYS A 44 -32.64 36.15 76.42
CA CYS A 44 -31.26 36.53 76.78
C CYS A 44 -30.19 35.94 75.85
N GLY A 45 -30.57 35.13 74.85
CA GLY A 45 -29.67 34.52 73.87
C GLY A 45 -29.10 33.15 74.25
N HIS A 46 -29.37 32.63 75.46
CA HIS A 46 -28.90 31.31 75.88
C HIS A 46 -29.75 30.19 75.27
N ASN A 47 -29.11 29.05 75.00
CA ASN A 47 -29.73 27.90 74.34
C ASN A 47 -29.84 26.71 75.31
N PHE A 48 -30.98 26.03 75.28
CA PHE A 48 -31.26 24.87 76.13
C PHE A 48 -32.01 23.79 75.35
N CYS A 49 -32.02 22.56 75.85
CA CYS A 49 -32.98 21.58 75.36
C CYS A 49 -34.40 22.08 75.64
N LYS A 50 -35.31 21.96 74.67
CA LYS A 50 -36.72 22.36 74.85
C LYS A 50 -37.34 21.76 76.11
N ALA A 51 -37.13 20.47 76.36
CA ALA A 51 -37.62 19.79 77.55
C ALA A 51 -37.01 20.35 78.85
N CYS A 52 -35.70 20.62 78.86
CA CYS A 52 -35.00 21.13 80.05
C CYS A 52 -35.52 22.49 80.48
N ILE A 53 -35.66 23.44 79.54
CA ILE A 53 -36.13 24.78 79.87
C ILE A 53 -37.64 24.81 80.16
N THR A 54 -38.43 23.95 79.49
CA THR A 54 -39.87 23.84 79.76
C THR A 54 -40.12 23.33 81.17
N ARG A 55 -39.36 22.32 81.61
CA ARG A 55 -39.42 21.80 82.99
C ARG A 55 -38.93 22.83 84.01
N TRP A 56 -37.86 23.56 83.69
CA TRP A 56 -37.36 24.63 84.56
C TRP A 56 -38.39 25.74 84.80
N TRP A 57 -39.27 25.98 83.83
CA TRP A 57 -40.34 26.98 83.91
C TRP A 57 -41.70 26.39 84.28
N GLU A 58 -41.81 25.11 84.62
CA GLU A 58 -43.09 24.41 84.79
C GLU A 58 -44.01 25.13 85.78
N ASP A 59 -43.50 25.42 86.98
CA ASP A 59 -44.25 26.02 88.10
C ASP A 59 -44.29 27.56 88.12
N LEU A 60 -43.83 28.23 87.05
CA LEU A 60 -43.72 29.70 86.99
C LEU A 60 -44.84 30.33 86.16
N GLU A 61 -45.56 31.31 86.71
CA GLU A 61 -46.70 31.92 86.00
C GLU A 61 -46.37 33.26 85.32
N ARG A 62 -45.50 34.08 85.91
CA ARG A 62 -45.24 35.46 85.46
C ARG A 62 -43.80 35.76 85.07
N ASP A 63 -42.84 35.19 85.79
CA ASP A 63 -41.42 35.50 85.66
C ASP A 63 -40.64 34.24 85.27
N PHE A 64 -39.95 34.29 84.13
CA PHE A 64 -39.21 33.15 83.55
C PHE A 64 -37.71 33.43 83.54
N PRO A 65 -36.96 33.10 84.61
CA PRO A 65 -35.53 33.36 84.70
C PRO A 65 -34.72 32.37 83.85
N CYS A 66 -33.66 32.88 83.20
CA CYS A 66 -32.65 32.06 82.54
C CYS A 66 -31.82 31.26 83.57
N PRO A 67 -31.63 29.93 83.40
CA PRO A 67 -30.76 29.12 84.26
C PRO A 67 -29.31 29.60 84.37
N VAL A 68 -28.79 30.28 83.34
CA VAL A 68 -27.38 30.71 83.26
C VAL A 68 -27.21 32.12 83.81
N CYS A 69 -27.87 33.12 83.20
CA CYS A 69 -27.65 34.53 83.55
C CYS A 69 -28.71 35.13 84.47
N ARG A 70 -29.75 34.36 84.83
CA ARG A 70 -30.87 34.77 85.70
C ARG A 70 -31.71 35.95 85.21
N LYS A 71 -31.45 36.47 84.00
CA LYS A 71 -32.31 37.49 83.36
C LYS A 71 -33.72 36.92 83.17
N THR A 72 -34.71 37.67 83.63
CA THR A 72 -36.13 37.26 83.66
C THR A 72 -36.87 37.76 82.43
N SER A 73 -37.58 36.86 81.75
CA SER A 73 -38.49 37.14 80.66
C SER A 73 -39.94 37.14 81.16
N ARG A 74 -40.79 38.00 80.60
CA ARG A 74 -42.23 38.09 80.94
C ARG A 74 -43.11 37.10 80.18
N TYR A 75 -42.56 36.47 79.13
CA TYR A 75 -43.26 35.54 78.27
C TYR A 75 -42.46 34.25 78.11
N ARG A 76 -43.14 33.11 77.96
CA ARG A 76 -42.52 31.81 77.61
C ARG A 76 -42.13 31.76 76.12
N SER A 77 -41.30 32.70 75.67
CA SER A 77 -40.84 32.74 74.28
C SER A 77 -39.68 31.77 74.07
N LEU A 78 -40.02 30.54 73.65
CA LEU A 78 -39.04 29.54 73.23
C LEU A 78 -38.98 29.51 71.70
N ARG A 79 -37.87 29.95 71.12
CA ARG A 79 -37.67 29.90 69.66
C ARG A 79 -36.78 28.71 69.30
N PRO A 80 -37.23 27.76 68.46
CA PRO A 80 -36.36 26.68 68.00
C PRO A 80 -35.13 27.21 67.25
N ASN A 81 -33.94 26.78 67.64
CA ASN A 81 -32.68 27.12 66.98
C ASN A 81 -32.23 25.95 66.11
N ARG A 82 -32.80 25.86 64.91
CA ARG A 82 -32.53 24.75 63.98
C ARG A 82 -31.06 24.69 63.56
N GLN A 83 -30.42 25.83 63.35
CA GLN A 83 -29.00 25.91 62.99
C GLN A 83 -28.12 25.32 64.10
N LEU A 84 -28.39 25.65 65.36
CA LEU A 84 -27.67 25.04 66.49
C LEU A 84 -27.94 23.55 66.59
N GLY A 85 -29.17 23.11 66.30
CA GLY A 85 -29.49 21.69 66.17
C GLY A 85 -28.61 20.98 65.14
N SER A 86 -28.44 21.58 63.95
CA SER A 86 -27.54 21.04 62.92
C SER A 86 -26.07 21.04 63.36
N MET A 87 -25.60 22.08 64.05
CA MET A 87 -24.23 22.15 64.57
C MET A 87 -23.96 21.09 65.65
N VAL A 88 -24.93 20.81 66.52
CA VAL A 88 -24.86 19.76 67.54
C VAL A 88 -24.72 18.38 66.89
N GLU A 89 -25.45 18.11 65.80
CA GLU A 89 -25.31 16.84 65.08
C GLU A 89 -23.95 16.72 64.37
N ILE A 90 -23.43 17.80 63.79
CA ILE A 90 -22.06 17.84 63.24
C ILE A 90 -21.02 17.57 64.34
N ALA A 91 -21.17 18.18 65.52
CA ALA A 91 -20.29 17.96 66.66
C ALA A 91 -20.29 16.49 67.11
N LYS A 92 -21.48 15.86 67.20
CA LYS A 92 -21.60 14.41 67.49
C LYS A 92 -20.89 13.55 66.44
N GLN A 93 -21.06 13.85 65.15
CA GLN A 93 -20.40 13.13 64.06
C GLN A 93 -18.88 13.24 64.15
N LEU A 94 -18.35 14.44 64.37
CA LEU A 94 -16.91 14.65 64.54
C LEU A 94 -16.33 13.88 65.74
N GLN A 95 -17.09 13.78 66.84
CA GLN A 95 -16.69 12.94 67.97
C GLN A 95 -16.71 11.45 67.65
N THR A 96 -17.69 10.97 66.88
CA THR A 96 -17.70 9.57 66.45
C THR A 96 -16.52 9.24 65.52
N VAL A 97 -16.13 10.17 64.64
CA VAL A 97 -14.94 10.03 63.78
C VAL A 97 -13.67 10.00 64.63
N LYS A 98 -13.52 10.92 65.59
CA LYS A 98 -12.38 10.93 66.53
C LYS A 98 -12.29 9.64 67.35
N ARG A 99 -13.43 9.10 67.79
CA ARG A 99 -13.47 7.83 68.54
C ARG A 99 -13.07 6.64 67.65
N LYS A 100 -13.55 6.59 66.40
CA LYS A 100 -13.16 5.54 65.43
C LYS A 100 -11.66 5.54 65.13
N ILE A 101 -11.09 6.73 64.87
CA ILE A 101 -9.65 6.88 64.61
C ILE A 101 -8.84 6.42 65.84
N ARG A 102 -9.32 6.71 67.05
CA ARG A 102 -8.67 6.27 68.28
C ARG A 102 -8.77 4.75 68.46
N ASP A 103 -9.94 4.15 68.26
CA ASP A 103 -10.12 2.69 68.41
C ASP A 103 -9.32 1.88 67.37
N GLU A 104 -9.17 2.40 66.14
CA GLU A 104 -8.35 1.76 65.08
C GLU A 104 -6.83 1.86 65.35
N SER A 105 -6.40 2.81 66.19
CA SER A 105 -4.98 2.99 66.58
C SER A 105 -4.55 2.14 67.79
N LEU A 106 -5.46 1.32 68.33
CA LEU A 106 -5.23 0.50 69.51
C LEU A 106 -5.18 -0.99 69.16
N CYS A 107 -4.34 -1.74 69.86
CA CYS A 107 -4.28 -3.18 69.74
C CYS A 107 -5.56 -3.81 70.28
N SER A 108 -6.19 -4.67 69.48
CA SER A 108 -7.42 -5.38 69.85
C SER A 108 -7.29 -6.28 71.07
N GLN A 109 -6.09 -6.83 71.33
CA GLN A 109 -5.83 -7.73 72.45
C GLN A 109 -5.43 -6.98 73.73
N HIS A 110 -4.61 -5.95 73.59
CA HIS A 110 -3.95 -5.30 74.72
C HIS A 110 -4.47 -3.90 75.03
N HIS A 111 -5.28 -3.31 74.14
CA HIS A 111 -5.79 -1.95 74.24
C HIS A 111 -4.70 -0.87 74.38
N GLU A 112 -3.48 -1.21 73.96
CA GLU A 112 -2.29 -0.34 73.91
C GLU A 112 -2.10 0.23 72.50
N PRO A 113 -1.45 1.41 72.35
CA PRO A 113 -1.25 2.03 71.06
C PRO A 113 -0.38 1.19 70.13
N LEU A 114 -0.86 1.01 68.91
CA LEU A 114 -0.14 0.40 67.79
C LEU A 114 0.94 1.38 67.34
N SER A 115 2.14 1.23 67.89
CA SER A 115 3.27 2.15 67.69
C SER A 115 4.47 1.49 67.01
N LEU A 116 4.37 0.18 66.73
CA LEU A 116 5.41 -0.62 66.11
C LEU A 116 4.86 -1.30 64.84
N PHE A 117 5.75 -1.70 63.94
CA PHE A 117 5.40 -2.42 62.71
C PHE A 117 6.23 -3.70 62.60
N CYS A 118 5.56 -4.81 62.27
CA CYS A 118 6.20 -6.10 62.03
C CYS A 118 6.39 -6.31 60.51
N TYR A 119 7.63 -6.52 60.05
CA TYR A 119 7.89 -6.68 58.60
C TYR A 119 7.37 -7.99 58.02
N GLU A 120 7.48 -9.07 58.79
CA GLU A 120 7.10 -10.42 58.36
C GLU A 120 5.59 -10.54 58.21
N ASP A 121 4.84 -10.02 59.18
CA ASP A 121 3.37 -10.06 59.21
C ASP A 121 2.70 -8.87 58.48
N GLN A 122 3.49 -7.84 58.15
CA GLN A 122 3.04 -6.60 57.50
C GLN A 122 1.90 -5.87 58.23
N GLU A 123 1.96 -5.87 59.55
CA GLU A 123 0.91 -5.30 60.40
C GLU A 123 1.47 -4.41 61.51
N ALA A 124 0.63 -3.49 61.97
CA ALA A 124 0.92 -2.63 63.11
C ALA A 124 0.68 -3.40 64.41
N VAL A 125 1.64 -3.35 65.33
CA VAL A 125 1.60 -4.07 66.61
C VAL A 125 1.88 -3.12 67.80
N CYS A 126 1.39 -3.47 68.99
CA CYS A 126 1.74 -2.76 70.22
C CYS A 126 3.01 -3.35 70.88
N LEU A 127 3.56 -2.65 71.88
CA LEU A 127 4.77 -3.11 72.59
C LEU A 127 4.61 -4.49 73.24
N ILE A 128 3.41 -4.80 73.74
CA ILE A 128 3.12 -6.10 74.38
C ILE A 128 3.11 -7.21 73.34
N CYS A 129 2.51 -6.98 72.16
CA CYS A 129 2.56 -7.93 71.03
C CYS A 129 4.00 -8.20 70.59
N ALA A 130 4.84 -7.16 70.51
CA ALA A 130 6.24 -7.29 70.09
C ALA A 130 7.09 -8.20 71.01
N ILE A 131 6.86 -8.14 72.33
CA ILE A 131 7.59 -8.97 73.31
C ILE A 131 6.92 -10.33 73.56
N SER A 132 5.65 -10.49 73.17
CA SER A 132 4.94 -11.75 73.28
C SER A 132 5.53 -12.81 72.35
N HIS A 133 5.33 -14.09 72.65
CA HIS A 133 5.90 -15.20 71.86
C HIS A 133 5.52 -15.17 70.37
N THR A 134 4.47 -14.45 69.96
CA THR A 134 3.99 -14.41 68.57
C THR A 134 4.89 -13.57 67.65
N HIS A 135 5.31 -12.37 68.07
CA HIS A 135 6.20 -11.50 67.27
C HIS A 135 7.63 -11.41 67.83
N ARG A 136 7.93 -12.10 68.94
CA ARG A 136 9.28 -12.16 69.50
C ARG A 136 10.39 -12.58 68.52
N PRO A 137 10.16 -13.49 67.54
CA PRO A 137 11.18 -13.83 66.55
C PRO A 137 11.19 -12.91 65.32
N HIS A 138 10.25 -11.96 65.21
CA HIS A 138 10.07 -11.11 64.04
C HIS A 138 10.84 -9.79 64.16
N THR A 139 11.08 -9.16 63.02
CA THR A 139 11.71 -7.85 62.96
C THR A 139 10.65 -6.79 63.18
N VAL A 140 10.63 -6.25 64.39
CA VAL A 140 9.69 -5.19 64.79
C VAL A 140 10.44 -3.88 64.95
N VAL A 141 9.97 -2.84 64.26
CA VAL A 141 10.56 -1.49 64.30
C VAL A 141 9.51 -0.45 64.72
N PRO A 142 9.92 0.75 65.18
CA PRO A 142 9.01 1.86 65.35
C PRO A 142 8.22 2.15 64.07
N MET A 143 6.94 2.49 64.23
CA MET A 143 6.04 2.75 63.12
C MET A 143 6.52 3.91 62.24
N ASP A 144 7.13 4.93 62.84
CA ASP A 144 7.68 6.08 62.12
C ASP A 144 8.80 5.65 61.16
N ASP A 145 9.67 4.74 61.60
CA ASP A 145 10.80 4.23 60.80
C ASP A 145 10.29 3.40 59.61
N ALA A 146 9.36 2.48 59.85
CA ALA A 146 8.74 1.69 58.78
C ALA A 146 7.96 2.59 57.81
N THR A 147 7.21 3.57 58.32
CA THR A 147 6.44 4.51 57.49
C THR A 147 7.37 5.31 56.59
N GLN A 148 8.49 5.79 57.11
CA GLN A 148 9.46 6.54 56.32
C GLN A 148 10.09 5.66 55.22
N GLU A 149 10.47 4.42 55.54
CA GLU A 149 11.04 3.49 54.56
C GLU A 149 10.03 3.14 53.44
N TYR A 150 8.79 2.78 53.78
CA TYR A 150 7.76 2.47 52.78
C TYR A 150 7.36 3.70 51.98
N LYS A 151 7.35 4.89 52.59
CA LYS A 151 7.12 6.16 51.88
C LYS A 151 8.20 6.38 50.81
N GLU A 152 9.47 6.17 51.13
CA GLU A 152 10.55 6.27 50.14
C GLU A 152 10.46 5.20 49.04
N LYS A 153 10.12 3.96 49.40
CA LYS A 153 9.88 2.88 48.42
C LYS A 153 8.74 3.24 47.47
N LEU A 154 7.62 3.75 47.98
CA LEU A 154 6.47 4.18 47.19
C LEU A 154 6.80 5.40 46.33
N GLN A 155 7.55 6.37 46.84
CA GLN A 155 8.01 7.52 46.09
C GLN A 155 8.91 7.12 44.91
N LYS A 156 9.82 6.16 45.11
CA LYS A 156 10.66 5.61 44.02
C LYS A 156 9.83 4.92 42.92
N CYS A 157 8.66 4.40 43.25
CA CYS A 157 7.75 3.80 42.26
C CYS A 157 6.97 4.85 41.45
N LEU A 158 6.86 6.11 41.89
CA LEU A 158 6.09 7.13 41.18
C LEU A 158 6.70 7.49 39.83
N GLU A 159 8.02 7.71 39.77
CA GLU A 159 8.68 8.14 38.54
C GLU A 159 8.51 7.14 37.37
N PRO A 160 8.72 5.81 37.55
CA PRO A 160 8.43 4.84 36.49
C PRO A 160 6.96 4.80 36.07
N LEU A 161 6.02 5.01 37.01
CA LEU A 161 4.59 5.03 36.72
C LEU A 161 4.21 6.26 35.89
N GLU A 162 4.73 7.43 36.25
CA GLU A 162 4.53 8.67 35.50
C GLU A 162 5.11 8.57 34.08
N GLN A 163 6.32 8.02 33.94
CA GLN A 163 6.93 7.74 32.63
C GLN A 163 6.03 6.81 31.79
N LYS A 164 5.50 5.73 32.37
CA LYS A 164 4.59 4.82 31.65
C LYS A 164 3.28 5.48 31.25
N LEU A 165 2.72 6.36 32.09
CA LEU A 165 1.54 7.14 31.74
C LEU A 165 1.81 8.08 30.57
N GLN A 166 2.99 8.72 30.52
CA GLN A 166 3.39 9.59 29.42
C GLN A 166 3.61 8.79 28.13
N GLU A 167 4.29 7.64 28.19
CA GLU A 167 4.44 6.73 27.05
C GLU A 167 3.08 6.32 26.47
N ILE A 168 2.15 5.87 27.32
CA ILE A 168 0.80 5.46 26.90
C ILE A 168 0.06 6.63 26.25
N THR A 169 0.16 7.83 26.82
CA THR A 169 -0.48 9.02 26.28
C THR A 169 0.07 9.38 24.90
N CYS A 170 1.39 9.33 24.72
CA CYS A 170 2.03 9.56 23.43
C CYS A 170 1.64 8.50 22.40
N CYS A 171 1.67 7.22 22.77
CA CYS A 171 1.24 6.12 21.93
C CYS A 171 -0.23 6.29 21.50
N LYS A 172 -1.14 6.56 22.44
CA LYS A 172 -2.56 6.80 22.16
C LYS A 172 -2.76 7.94 21.17
N ALA A 173 -2.09 9.08 21.36
CA ALA A 173 -2.19 10.22 20.44
C ALA A 173 -1.67 9.88 19.03
N SER A 174 -0.66 9.03 18.93
CA SER A 174 -0.16 8.52 17.64
C SER A 174 -1.16 7.56 16.99
N GLU A 175 -1.71 6.60 17.74
CA GLU A 175 -2.73 5.66 17.25
C GLU A 175 -3.99 6.39 16.77
N GLU A 176 -4.45 7.43 17.46
CA GLU A 176 -5.64 8.22 17.09
C GLU A 176 -5.45 8.99 15.77
N LYS A 177 -4.20 9.26 15.34
CA LYS A 177 -3.90 9.88 14.03
C LYS A 177 -3.93 8.88 12.87
N LYS A 178 -3.59 7.61 13.12
CA LYS A 178 -3.48 6.58 12.06
C LYS A 178 -4.75 6.39 11.22
N PRO A 179 -5.99 6.42 11.75
CA PRO A 179 -7.19 6.32 10.93
C PRO A 179 -7.28 7.42 9.87
N GLY A 180 -6.88 8.66 10.19
CA GLY A 180 -6.86 9.76 9.24
C GLY A 180 -5.81 9.59 8.15
N GLU A 181 -4.63 9.09 8.51
CA GLU A 181 -3.56 8.73 7.56
C GLU A 181 -3.99 7.59 6.63
N LEU A 182 -4.56 6.52 7.19
CA LEU A 182 -5.08 5.40 6.42
C LEU A 182 -6.17 5.86 5.44
N LYS A 183 -7.11 6.71 5.88
CA LYS A 183 -8.16 7.25 5.02
C LYS A 183 -7.59 8.04 3.84
N ARG A 184 -6.56 8.87 4.07
CA ARG A 184 -5.88 9.61 3.00
C ARG A 184 -5.14 8.67 2.04
N LEU A 185 -4.45 7.65 2.55
CA LEU A 185 -3.74 6.66 1.73
C LEU A 185 -4.71 5.86 0.86
N VAL A 186 -5.83 5.40 1.43
CA VAL A 186 -6.88 4.68 0.71
C VAL A 186 -7.51 5.55 -0.37
N GLU A 187 -7.80 6.83 -0.08
CA GLU A 187 -8.39 7.74 -1.07
C GLU A 187 -7.40 8.05 -2.20
N SER A 188 -6.13 8.30 -1.88
CA SER A 188 -5.08 8.46 -2.90
C SER A 188 -4.97 7.23 -3.79
N ARG A 189 -5.04 6.02 -3.21
CA ARG A 189 -4.98 4.78 -3.97
C ARG A 189 -6.24 4.57 -4.82
N ARG A 190 -7.42 4.92 -4.30
CA ARG A 190 -8.69 4.90 -5.05
C ARG A 190 -8.60 5.82 -6.27
N GLN A 191 -8.13 7.06 -6.09
CA GLN A 191 -7.95 8.01 -7.18
C GLN A 191 -6.93 7.52 -8.21
N GLN A 192 -5.83 6.92 -7.77
CA GLN A 192 -4.85 6.32 -8.70
C GLN A 192 -5.49 5.21 -9.53
N ILE A 193 -6.24 4.29 -8.90
CA ILE A 193 -6.95 3.23 -9.62
C ILE A 193 -7.89 3.84 -10.66
N LEU A 194 -8.71 4.82 -10.28
CA LEU A 194 -9.64 5.46 -11.22
C LEU A 194 -8.90 6.09 -12.41
N LYS A 195 -7.81 6.82 -12.17
CA LYS A 195 -6.98 7.43 -13.23
C LYS A 195 -6.37 6.40 -14.17
N GLU A 196 -5.85 5.29 -13.63
CA GLU A 196 -5.30 4.19 -14.44
C GLU A 196 -6.37 3.58 -15.37
N PHE A 197 -7.61 3.43 -14.88
CA PHE A 197 -8.72 2.94 -15.69
C PHE A 197 -9.24 3.97 -16.70
N GLU A 198 -9.33 5.24 -16.34
CA GLU A 198 -9.70 6.32 -17.27
C GLU A 198 -8.73 6.39 -18.45
N GLU A 199 -7.43 6.28 -18.17
CA GLU A 199 -6.39 6.24 -19.20
C GLU A 199 -6.51 4.99 -20.10
N LEU A 200 -6.83 3.84 -19.52
CA LEU A 200 -7.11 2.62 -20.29
C LEU A 200 -8.33 2.79 -21.21
N HIS A 201 -9.41 3.37 -20.71
CA HIS A 201 -10.61 3.65 -21.49
C HIS A 201 -10.32 4.62 -22.64
N ARG A 202 -9.61 5.72 -22.35
CA ARG A 202 -9.18 6.69 -23.38
C ARG A 202 -8.40 6.02 -24.51
N ARG A 203 -7.44 5.16 -24.18
CA ARG A 203 -6.65 4.44 -25.20
C ARG A 203 -7.47 3.44 -26.00
N LEU A 204 -8.41 2.74 -25.35
CA LEU A 204 -9.33 1.84 -26.05
C LEU A 204 -10.19 2.61 -27.05
N ASP A 205 -10.69 3.78 -26.65
CA ASP A 205 -11.49 4.64 -27.52
C ASP A 205 -10.66 5.16 -28.69
N GLU A 206 -9.42 5.61 -28.46
CA GLU A 206 -8.50 6.07 -29.52
C GLU A 206 -8.19 4.97 -30.55
N GLU A 207 -7.92 3.76 -30.07
CA GLU A 207 -7.69 2.61 -30.95
C GLU A 207 -8.96 2.25 -31.74
N GLN A 208 -10.13 2.31 -31.12
CA GLN A 208 -11.40 2.12 -31.81
C GLN A 208 -11.59 3.16 -32.93
N GLN A 209 -11.36 4.45 -32.65
CA GLN A 209 -11.51 5.51 -33.65
C GLN A 209 -10.52 5.37 -34.80
N THR A 210 -9.29 4.97 -34.50
CA THR A 210 -8.26 4.72 -35.52
C THR A 210 -8.69 3.59 -36.47
N LEU A 211 -9.23 2.51 -35.93
CA LEU A 211 -9.71 1.37 -36.73
C LEU A 211 -10.91 1.74 -37.60
N LEU A 212 -11.84 2.54 -37.08
CA LEU A 212 -12.98 3.05 -37.84
C LEU A 212 -12.52 3.98 -38.97
N SER A 213 -11.59 4.89 -38.70
CA SER A 213 -11.05 5.82 -39.69
C SER A 213 -10.37 5.06 -40.85
N ARG A 214 -9.56 4.04 -40.54
CA ARG A 214 -8.92 3.21 -41.57
C ARG A 214 -9.93 2.45 -42.43
N LEU A 215 -11.04 1.99 -41.83
CA LEU A 215 -12.11 1.33 -42.58
C LEU A 215 -12.83 2.31 -43.51
N GLU A 216 -13.08 3.54 -43.05
CA GLU A 216 -13.65 4.61 -43.88
C GLU A 216 -12.72 4.98 -45.04
N GLU A 217 -11.40 5.05 -44.81
CA GLU A 217 -10.40 5.28 -45.86
C GLU A 217 -10.40 4.15 -46.91
N GLU A 218 -10.45 2.89 -46.47
CA GLU A 218 -10.52 1.72 -47.37
C GLU A 218 -11.83 1.72 -48.19
N GLU A 219 -12.97 2.06 -47.58
CA GLU A 219 -14.24 2.24 -48.27
C GLU A 219 -14.14 3.33 -49.34
N GLN A 220 -13.54 4.49 -49.01
CA GLN A 220 -13.38 5.60 -49.93
C GLN A 220 -12.47 5.24 -51.12
N ASP A 221 -11.35 4.54 -50.89
CA ASP A 221 -10.47 4.07 -51.97
C ASP A 221 -11.19 3.13 -52.93
N ILE A 222 -11.90 2.13 -52.41
CA ILE A 222 -12.65 1.16 -53.22
C ILE A 222 -13.74 1.87 -54.03
N LEU A 223 -14.50 2.79 -53.40
CA LEU A 223 -15.53 3.57 -54.08
C LEU A 223 -14.95 4.45 -55.19
N GLN A 224 -13.79 5.05 -54.97
CA GLN A 224 -13.12 5.89 -55.97
C GLN A 224 -12.69 5.04 -57.18
N ARG A 225 -12.04 3.90 -56.94
CA ARG A 225 -11.65 2.95 -57.99
C ARG A 225 -12.85 2.42 -58.78
N LEU A 226 -13.97 2.14 -58.10
CA LEU A 226 -15.22 1.73 -58.75
C LEU A 226 -15.78 2.84 -59.65
N ARG A 227 -15.77 4.11 -59.21
CA ARG A 227 -16.21 5.26 -60.02
C ARG A 227 -15.35 5.44 -61.25
N GLU A 228 -14.03 5.40 -61.10
CA GLU A 228 -13.09 5.53 -62.21
C GLU A 228 -13.26 4.41 -63.23
N ASN A 229 -13.39 3.17 -62.77
CA ASN A 229 -13.64 2.04 -63.67
C ASN A 229 -15.00 2.17 -64.38
N ALA A 230 -16.05 2.61 -63.70
CA ALA A 230 -17.36 2.84 -64.31
C ALA A 230 -17.32 3.93 -65.39
N ALA A 231 -16.59 5.03 -65.15
CA ALA A 231 -16.38 6.09 -66.14
C ALA A 231 -15.62 5.55 -67.37
N HIS A 232 -14.50 4.85 -67.14
CA HIS A 232 -13.70 4.25 -68.21
C HIS A 232 -14.50 3.23 -69.05
N LEU A 233 -15.31 2.37 -68.41
CA LEU A 233 -16.21 1.46 -69.13
C LEU A 233 -17.30 2.22 -69.90
N GLY A 234 -17.80 3.31 -69.33
CA GLY A 234 -18.75 4.20 -70.00
C GLY A 234 -18.18 4.83 -71.27
N ASP A 235 -16.90 5.21 -71.26
CA ASP A 235 -16.18 5.80 -72.40
C ASP A 235 -15.92 4.74 -73.47
N ARG A 236 -15.37 3.59 -73.08
CA ARG A 236 -15.17 2.45 -73.98
C ARG A 236 -16.46 1.99 -74.65
N ARG A 237 -17.58 1.99 -73.92
CA ARG A 237 -18.90 1.68 -74.50
C ARG A 237 -19.29 2.68 -75.59
N ARG A 238 -19.02 3.98 -75.40
CA ARG A 238 -19.32 5.01 -76.41
C ARG A 238 -18.45 4.83 -77.65
N ASP A 239 -17.17 4.56 -77.49
CA ASP A 239 -16.24 4.32 -78.61
C ASP A 239 -16.67 3.09 -79.42
N LEU A 240 -17.05 2.00 -78.74
CA LEU A 240 -17.55 0.79 -79.40
C LEU A 240 -18.89 1.02 -80.10
N ALA A 241 -19.80 1.79 -79.50
CA ALA A 241 -21.07 2.14 -80.14
C ALA A 241 -20.85 3.00 -81.40
N HIS A 242 -19.90 3.94 -81.36
CA HIS A 242 -19.52 4.73 -82.52
C HIS A 242 -18.91 3.86 -83.62
N LEU A 243 -17.99 2.95 -83.28
CA LEU A 243 -17.39 2.03 -84.25
C LEU A 243 -18.44 1.08 -84.87
N ALA A 244 -19.40 0.60 -84.07
CA ALA A 244 -20.51 -0.22 -84.56
C ALA A 244 -21.36 0.57 -85.58
N ALA A 245 -21.72 1.81 -85.27
CA ALA A 245 -22.45 2.69 -86.19
C ALA A 245 -21.65 3.01 -87.46
N GLU A 246 -20.33 3.21 -87.36
CA GLU A 246 -19.43 3.41 -88.51
C GLU A 246 -19.47 2.19 -89.45
N VAL A 247 -19.40 0.97 -88.88
CA VAL A 247 -19.45 -0.28 -89.64
C VAL A 247 -20.82 -0.49 -90.27
N GLU A 248 -21.91 -0.32 -89.52
CA GLU A 248 -23.28 -0.41 -90.04
C GLU A 248 -23.51 0.58 -91.19
N GLY A 249 -23.06 1.83 -91.02
CA GLY A 249 -23.14 2.86 -92.04
C GLY A 249 -22.39 2.49 -93.32
N LYS A 250 -21.16 1.96 -93.22
CA LYS A 250 -20.39 1.49 -94.37
C LYS A 250 -21.07 0.32 -95.10
N CYS A 251 -21.68 -0.61 -94.36
CA CYS A 251 -22.40 -1.75 -94.95
C CYS A 251 -23.61 -1.34 -95.81
N LEU A 252 -24.17 -0.15 -95.59
CA LEU A 252 -25.30 0.40 -96.34
C LEU A 252 -24.88 1.23 -97.58
N GLN A 253 -23.58 1.50 -97.75
CA GLN A 253 -23.07 2.31 -98.86
C GLN A 253 -22.92 1.51 -100.17
N SER A 254 -22.87 2.22 -101.29
CA SER A 254 -22.57 1.62 -102.60
C SER A 254 -21.14 1.06 -102.65
N GLY A 255 -20.89 0.03 -103.46
CA GLY A 255 -19.69 -0.80 -103.38
C GLY A 255 -18.35 -0.07 -103.42
N PHE A 256 -18.23 1.03 -104.18
CA PHE A 256 -17.01 1.84 -104.19
C PHE A 256 -16.80 2.63 -102.89
N GLU A 257 -17.85 3.30 -102.39
CA GLU A 257 -17.80 4.09 -101.15
C GLU A 257 -17.57 3.20 -99.92
N MET A 258 -18.19 2.02 -99.87
CA MET A 258 -17.96 1.04 -98.80
C MET A 258 -16.50 0.59 -98.71
N LEU A 259 -15.84 0.37 -99.86
CA LEU A 259 -14.45 -0.11 -99.92
C LEU A 259 -13.42 0.97 -99.57
N LYS A 260 -13.82 2.25 -99.55
CA LYS A 260 -12.96 3.36 -99.18
C LYS A 260 -12.58 3.26 -97.70
N ASP A 261 -11.26 3.22 -97.44
CA ASP A 261 -10.67 3.09 -96.11
C ASP A 261 -11.16 1.87 -95.30
N VAL A 262 -11.71 0.83 -95.95
CA VAL A 262 -12.28 -0.37 -95.29
C VAL A 262 -11.24 -1.11 -94.44
N LYS A 263 -9.99 -1.10 -94.88
CA LYS A 263 -8.86 -1.72 -94.17
C LYS A 263 -8.64 -1.08 -92.81
N SER A 264 -8.75 0.25 -92.71
CA SER A 264 -8.61 0.98 -91.44
C SER A 264 -9.75 0.64 -90.47
N THR A 265 -11.00 0.57 -90.96
CA THR A 265 -12.15 0.17 -90.12
C THR A 265 -12.01 -1.28 -89.64
N LEU A 266 -11.56 -2.21 -90.49
CA LEU A 266 -11.28 -3.61 -90.12
C LEU A 266 -10.17 -3.72 -89.07
N GLU A 267 -9.09 -2.94 -89.21
CA GLU A 267 -8.00 -2.89 -88.23
C GLU A 267 -8.49 -2.40 -86.85
N LYS A 268 -9.42 -1.44 -86.81
CA LYS A 268 -10.07 -1.01 -85.56
C LYS A 268 -10.93 -2.12 -84.96
N CYS A 269 -11.69 -2.87 -85.77
CA CYS A 269 -12.50 -3.99 -85.28
C CYS A 269 -11.67 -5.16 -84.74
N GLU A 270 -10.53 -5.46 -85.36
CA GLU A 270 -9.61 -6.50 -84.87
C GLU A 270 -9.01 -6.11 -83.50
N LYS A 271 -8.68 -4.84 -83.28
CA LYS A 271 -8.20 -4.34 -81.98
C LYS A 271 -9.23 -4.48 -80.85
N VAL A 272 -10.52 -4.51 -81.16
CA VAL A 272 -11.58 -4.72 -80.18
C VAL A 272 -11.63 -6.17 -79.71
N LYS A 273 -11.35 -7.15 -80.59
CA LYS A 273 -11.39 -8.58 -80.26
C LYS A 273 -10.35 -8.98 -79.20
N THR A 274 -9.27 -8.23 -79.08
CA THR A 274 -8.20 -8.45 -78.09
C THR A 274 -8.34 -7.58 -76.84
N MET A 275 -9.42 -6.79 -76.72
CA MET A 275 -9.58 -5.82 -75.65
C MET A 275 -10.21 -6.44 -74.40
N GLU A 276 -9.47 -6.49 -73.29
CA GLU A 276 -9.97 -7.04 -72.02
C GLU A 276 -10.82 -6.04 -71.23
N VAL A 277 -11.82 -6.55 -70.51
CA VAL A 277 -12.68 -5.77 -69.62
C VAL A 277 -12.36 -6.16 -68.18
N THR A 278 -11.84 -5.22 -67.41
CA THR A 278 -11.44 -5.44 -66.01
C THR A 278 -12.54 -5.02 -65.05
N SER A 279 -12.88 -5.91 -64.10
CA SER A 279 -13.74 -5.60 -62.96
C SER A 279 -12.91 -5.27 -61.72
N VAL A 280 -13.39 -4.35 -60.89
CA VAL A 280 -12.75 -3.97 -59.63
C VAL A 280 -13.29 -4.87 -58.52
N SER A 281 -12.40 -5.45 -57.71
CA SER A 281 -12.76 -6.24 -56.52
C SER A 281 -13.22 -5.34 -55.37
N ILE A 282 -14.15 -5.84 -54.55
CA ILE A 282 -14.72 -5.17 -53.37
C ILE A 282 -14.35 -5.95 -52.09
N GLU A 283 -13.27 -6.73 -52.12
CA GLU A 283 -12.80 -7.46 -50.95
C GLU A 283 -12.10 -6.51 -49.97
N LEU A 284 -12.64 -6.42 -48.76
CA LEU A 284 -12.00 -5.73 -47.64
C LEU A 284 -10.85 -6.56 -47.06
N GLU A 285 -9.82 -5.88 -46.56
CA GLU A 285 -8.72 -6.51 -45.84
C GLU A 285 -9.25 -7.31 -44.62
N LYS A 286 -9.02 -8.63 -44.63
CA LYS A 286 -9.47 -9.56 -43.57
C LYS A 286 -8.69 -9.44 -42.25
N ASN A 287 -7.91 -8.38 -42.09
CA ASN A 287 -6.93 -8.20 -41.02
C ASN A 287 -7.56 -8.07 -39.62
N PHE A 288 -8.88 -7.85 -39.52
CA PHE A 288 -9.55 -7.50 -38.25
C PHE A 288 -10.45 -8.59 -37.64
N SER A 289 -10.76 -9.67 -38.37
CA SER A 289 -11.90 -10.54 -38.01
C SER A 289 -11.53 -11.94 -37.48
N ASN A 290 -10.25 -12.33 -37.47
CA ASN A 290 -9.86 -13.73 -37.20
C ASN A 290 -9.20 -14.01 -35.85
N PHE A 291 -9.07 -13.02 -34.96
CA PHE A 291 -8.52 -13.22 -33.61
C PHE A 291 -9.49 -12.74 -32.52
N PRO A 292 -9.51 -13.37 -31.32
CA PRO A 292 -10.29 -12.87 -30.20
C PRO A 292 -9.92 -11.41 -29.91
N ARG A 293 -10.87 -10.49 -30.10
CA ARG A 293 -10.71 -9.01 -29.99
C ARG A 293 -10.03 -8.55 -28.69
N GLN A 294 -10.12 -9.36 -27.64
CA GLN A 294 -9.48 -9.18 -26.34
C GLN A 294 -7.93 -9.25 -26.38
N TYR A 295 -7.32 -9.69 -27.48
CA TYR A 295 -5.88 -9.94 -27.55
C TYR A 295 -5.11 -8.92 -28.40
N PHE A 296 -5.74 -8.24 -29.37
CA PHE A 296 -5.03 -7.27 -30.22
C PHE A 296 -5.04 -5.86 -29.62
N ALA A 297 -6.21 -5.31 -29.28
CA ALA A 297 -6.34 -3.98 -28.66
C ALA A 297 -5.67 -3.94 -27.28
N LEU A 298 -5.95 -4.94 -26.45
CA LEU A 298 -5.35 -5.08 -25.13
C LEU A 298 -3.82 -5.24 -25.20
N ARG A 299 -3.28 -5.92 -26.21
CA ARG A 299 -1.82 -6.08 -26.37
C ARG A 299 -1.14 -4.86 -26.97
N LYS A 300 -1.80 -4.11 -27.87
CA LYS A 300 -1.29 -2.83 -28.38
C LYS A 300 -1.26 -1.78 -27.27
N ILE A 301 -2.31 -1.72 -26.45
CA ILE A 301 -2.36 -0.89 -25.24
C ILE A 301 -1.33 -1.37 -24.23
N LEU A 302 -1.23 -2.68 -23.94
CA LEU A 302 -0.21 -3.22 -23.03
C LEU A 302 1.20 -2.91 -23.53
N LYS A 303 1.48 -2.97 -24.84
CA LYS A 303 2.75 -2.55 -25.44
C LYS A 303 3.05 -1.07 -25.20
N GLN A 304 2.05 -0.19 -25.30
CA GLN A 304 2.19 1.23 -24.97
C GLN A 304 2.22 1.52 -23.46
N LEU A 305 1.93 0.53 -22.62
CA LEU A 305 2.09 0.55 -21.16
C LEU A 305 3.41 -0.11 -20.72
N ILE A 306 4.21 -0.67 -21.65
CA ILE A 306 5.57 -1.11 -21.36
C ILE A 306 6.40 0.15 -21.14
N ALA A 307 6.84 0.37 -19.90
CA ALA A 307 7.81 1.41 -19.59
C ALA A 307 9.10 1.13 -20.37
N ASP A 308 9.66 2.17 -21.00
CA ASP A 308 10.90 2.03 -21.76
C ASP A 308 12.08 1.86 -20.79
N VAL A 309 12.54 0.63 -20.62
CA VAL A 309 13.65 0.31 -19.72
C VAL A 309 14.97 0.59 -20.43
N THR A 310 15.61 1.71 -20.09
CA THR A 310 16.94 2.07 -20.59
C THR A 310 18.02 1.75 -19.56
N LEU A 311 19.15 1.22 -20.00
CA LEU A 311 20.29 0.85 -19.16
C LEU A 311 21.07 2.10 -18.71
N ASP A 312 21.46 2.13 -17.43
CA ASP A 312 22.21 3.24 -16.83
C ASP A 312 23.72 3.12 -17.09
N PRO A 313 24.33 4.02 -17.90
CA PRO A 313 25.76 4.00 -18.18
C PRO A 313 26.65 4.20 -16.94
N GLU A 314 26.15 4.86 -15.89
CA GLU A 314 26.92 5.11 -14.67
C GLU A 314 27.08 3.85 -13.83
N THR A 315 26.13 2.92 -13.93
CA THR A 315 26.20 1.63 -13.23
C THR A 315 26.96 0.58 -14.04
N ALA A 316 27.02 0.72 -15.36
CA ALA A 316 27.54 -0.29 -16.27
C ALA A 316 29.01 -0.65 -16.00
N HIS A 317 29.26 -1.96 -15.90
CA HIS A 317 30.60 -2.50 -15.76
C HIS A 317 31.50 -2.12 -16.95
N PRO A 318 32.81 -1.86 -16.77
CA PRO A 318 33.71 -1.41 -17.85
C PRO A 318 33.83 -2.34 -19.08
N ASN A 319 33.49 -3.61 -18.91
CA ASN A 319 33.44 -4.62 -19.97
C ASN A 319 32.06 -4.74 -20.65
N LEU A 320 31.11 -3.85 -20.33
CA LEU A 320 29.79 -3.81 -20.95
C LEU A 320 29.68 -2.55 -21.82
N VAL A 321 29.51 -2.77 -23.13
CA VAL A 321 29.23 -1.71 -24.10
C VAL A 321 27.73 -1.60 -24.28
N LEU A 322 27.18 -0.44 -23.93
CA LEU A 322 25.77 -0.13 -24.18
C LEU A 322 25.58 0.38 -25.61
N SER A 323 24.46 0.02 -26.23
CA SER A 323 24.02 0.64 -27.49
C SER A 323 23.64 2.10 -27.28
N GLU A 324 23.59 2.87 -28.37
CA GLU A 324 23.25 4.31 -28.33
C GLU A 324 21.83 4.56 -27.79
N ASP A 325 20.89 3.68 -28.13
CA ASP A 325 19.52 3.69 -27.61
C ASP A 325 19.41 3.18 -26.15
N ARG A 326 20.52 2.70 -25.57
CA ARG A 326 20.63 2.12 -24.22
C ARG A 326 19.73 0.91 -23.96
N LYS A 327 19.28 0.21 -24.99
CA LYS A 327 18.42 -0.99 -24.87
C LYS A 327 19.16 -2.31 -25.00
N SER A 328 20.39 -2.27 -25.52
CA SER A 328 21.23 -3.44 -25.75
C SER A 328 22.56 -3.31 -25.02
N VAL A 329 23.10 -4.46 -24.61
CA VAL A 329 24.42 -4.55 -23.97
C VAL A 329 25.25 -5.63 -24.65
N LYS A 330 26.54 -5.32 -24.87
CA LYS A 330 27.52 -6.25 -25.42
C LYS A 330 28.69 -6.38 -24.46
N PHE A 331 29.01 -7.61 -24.07
CA PHE A 331 30.22 -7.87 -23.31
C PHE A 331 31.46 -7.84 -24.22
N VAL A 332 32.54 -7.24 -23.74
CA VAL A 332 33.85 -7.20 -24.40
C VAL A 332 34.93 -7.73 -23.47
N GLU A 333 35.82 -8.57 -23.98
CA GLU A 333 36.90 -9.17 -23.17
C GLU A 333 37.97 -8.13 -22.77
N THR A 334 38.24 -7.18 -23.66
CA THR A 334 39.17 -6.07 -23.39
C THR A 334 38.41 -4.86 -22.86
N ARG A 335 38.86 -4.34 -21.70
CA ARG A 335 38.29 -3.13 -21.08
C ARG A 335 38.36 -1.96 -22.07
N LEU A 336 37.20 -1.42 -22.44
CA LEU A 336 37.10 -0.27 -23.34
C LEU A 336 36.99 1.00 -22.50
N ARG A 337 38.08 1.79 -22.48
CA ARG A 337 38.23 3.12 -21.86
C ARG A 337 38.43 3.19 -20.34
N ASP A 338 39.14 4.26 -19.96
CA ASP A 338 39.13 4.86 -18.63
C ASP A 338 37.77 5.53 -18.40
N LEU A 339 36.75 4.71 -18.15
CA LEU A 339 35.47 5.19 -17.65
C LEU A 339 35.67 5.76 -16.23
N PRO A 340 35.03 6.89 -15.88
CA PRO A 340 35.14 7.48 -14.56
C PRO A 340 34.67 6.48 -13.50
N ASP A 341 35.47 6.33 -12.45
CA ASP A 341 35.18 5.45 -11.31
C ASP A 341 34.13 6.14 -10.42
N THR A 342 32.86 5.88 -10.72
CA THR A 342 31.73 6.39 -9.95
C THR A 342 31.33 5.38 -8.88
N PRO A 343 30.90 5.82 -7.68
CA PRO A 343 30.52 4.92 -6.58
C PRO A 343 29.41 3.91 -6.94
N GLN A 344 28.62 4.20 -7.97
CA GLN A 344 27.51 3.38 -8.44
C GLN A 344 27.94 2.31 -9.47
N ARG A 345 29.17 2.36 -9.97
CA ARG A 345 29.65 1.49 -11.05
C ARG A 345 30.00 0.10 -10.56
N PHE A 346 29.49 -0.94 -11.23
CA PHE A 346 29.93 -2.30 -10.95
C PHE A 346 31.35 -2.53 -11.47
N THR A 347 32.24 -2.99 -10.61
CA THR A 347 33.65 -3.28 -10.95
C THR A 347 34.03 -4.75 -10.83
N PHE A 348 33.23 -5.56 -10.13
CA PHE A 348 33.52 -6.97 -9.89
C PHE A 348 32.71 -7.92 -10.77
N TYR A 349 31.41 -7.67 -10.95
CA TYR A 349 30.54 -8.47 -11.82
C TYR A 349 30.11 -7.67 -13.04
N PRO A 350 29.99 -8.29 -14.23
CA PRO A 350 29.53 -7.64 -15.45
C PRO A 350 28.03 -7.38 -15.38
N CYS A 351 27.66 -6.38 -14.59
CA CYS A 351 26.28 -5.99 -14.32
C CYS A 351 26.05 -4.54 -14.77
N VAL A 352 24.77 -4.24 -15.00
CA VAL A 352 24.26 -2.90 -15.30
C VAL A 352 22.82 -2.83 -14.76
N LEU A 353 22.41 -1.68 -14.23
CA LEU A 353 21.05 -1.44 -13.80
C LEU A 353 20.27 -0.69 -14.87
N ALA A 354 18.94 -0.72 -14.76
CA ALA A 354 18.10 0.24 -15.46
C ALA A 354 18.27 1.64 -14.83
N THR A 355 18.15 2.67 -15.67
CA THR A 355 18.15 4.08 -15.26
C THR A 355 17.02 4.37 -14.27
N GLU A 356 15.86 3.76 -14.49
CA GLU A 356 14.71 3.89 -13.60
C GLU A 356 14.55 2.64 -12.72
N GLY A 357 14.46 2.86 -11.40
CA GLY A 357 14.16 1.84 -10.42
C GLY A 357 12.69 1.85 -10.00
N PHE A 358 12.08 0.68 -9.88
CA PHE A 358 10.71 0.55 -9.40
C PHE A 358 10.67 0.42 -7.87
N THR A 359 10.00 1.34 -7.18
CA THR A 359 9.93 1.38 -5.71
C THR A 359 8.69 0.71 -5.12
N SER A 360 7.64 0.49 -5.92
CA SER A 360 6.42 -0.21 -5.52
C SER A 360 5.63 -0.71 -6.74
N GLY A 361 4.59 -1.53 -6.54
CA GLY A 361 3.72 -2.03 -7.62
C GLY A 361 3.89 -3.53 -7.95
N ARG A 362 3.11 -4.01 -8.93
CA ARG A 362 3.26 -5.37 -9.51
C ARG A 362 3.83 -5.23 -10.92
N HIS A 363 4.99 -5.80 -11.13
CA HIS A 363 5.74 -5.72 -12.39
C HIS A 363 5.79 -7.10 -13.06
N TYR A 364 5.67 -7.13 -14.38
CA TYR A 364 5.80 -8.34 -15.20
C TYR A 364 7.02 -8.20 -16.09
N TRP A 365 7.88 -9.21 -16.09
CA TRP A 365 9.09 -9.26 -16.89
C TRP A 365 9.04 -10.49 -17.78
N GLU A 366 9.33 -10.31 -19.05
CA GLU A 366 9.45 -11.37 -20.03
C GLU A 366 10.90 -11.44 -20.50
N VAL A 367 11.51 -12.62 -20.41
CA VAL A 367 12.93 -12.82 -20.73
C VAL A 367 13.06 -13.97 -21.71
N GLU A 368 13.56 -13.66 -22.91
CA GLU A 368 13.83 -14.65 -23.95
C GLU A 368 15.34 -14.74 -24.21
N ALA A 369 15.97 -15.79 -23.67
CA ALA A 369 17.43 -15.98 -23.79
C ALA A 369 17.78 -17.16 -24.71
N ALA A 370 17.17 -18.34 -24.48
CA ALA A 370 17.58 -19.56 -25.16
C ALA A 370 17.23 -19.59 -26.66
N HIS A 371 16.07 -19.03 -27.06
CA HIS A 371 15.67 -18.92 -28.46
C HIS A 371 16.58 -17.93 -29.21
N CYS A 372 16.83 -16.73 -28.65
CA CYS A 372 17.70 -15.71 -29.22
C CYS A 372 19.14 -16.21 -29.47
N VAL A 373 19.68 -16.98 -28.53
CA VAL A 373 21.05 -17.53 -28.65
C VAL A 373 21.15 -18.51 -29.81
N LEU A 374 20.12 -19.34 -30.02
CA LEU A 374 20.10 -20.31 -31.12
C LEU A 374 19.73 -19.69 -32.46
N SER A 375 18.92 -18.62 -32.49
CA SER A 375 18.63 -17.89 -33.73
C SER A 375 19.87 -17.16 -34.24
N GLN A 376 20.66 -16.57 -33.35
CA GLN A 376 21.91 -15.90 -33.71
C GLN A 376 23.01 -16.89 -34.12
N ASN A 377 23.16 -18.00 -33.39
CA ASN A 377 24.13 -19.04 -33.73
C ASN A 377 23.63 -20.43 -33.29
N PRO A 378 23.27 -21.31 -34.25
CA PRO A 378 22.79 -22.67 -33.95
C PRO A 378 23.78 -23.58 -33.20
N GLU A 379 25.08 -23.25 -33.20
CA GLU A 379 26.12 -24.00 -32.48
C GLU A 379 26.10 -23.73 -30.95
N ASN A 380 25.43 -22.66 -30.50
CA ASN A 380 25.37 -22.27 -29.08
C ASN A 380 24.40 -23.12 -28.24
N GLN A 381 24.27 -24.41 -28.53
CA GLN A 381 23.31 -25.32 -27.89
C GLN A 381 23.57 -25.49 -26.40
N GLU A 382 24.84 -25.50 -25.98
CA GLU A 382 25.22 -25.58 -24.56
C GLU A 382 24.77 -24.34 -23.78
N LEU A 383 24.95 -23.15 -24.35
CA LEU A 383 24.53 -21.90 -23.73
C LEU A 383 23.00 -21.81 -23.64
N ALA A 384 22.29 -22.16 -24.73
CA ALA A 384 20.83 -22.24 -24.71
C ALA A 384 20.31 -23.23 -23.67
N ARG A 385 20.96 -24.40 -23.54
CA ARG A 385 20.65 -25.41 -22.51
C ARG A 385 20.89 -24.87 -21.11
N PHE A 386 21.96 -24.10 -20.89
CA PHE A 386 22.25 -23.46 -19.61
C PHE A 386 21.12 -22.48 -19.21
N TYR A 387 20.65 -21.66 -20.15
CA TYR A 387 19.52 -20.75 -19.89
C TYR A 387 18.24 -21.51 -19.53
N CYS A 388 17.87 -22.53 -20.32
CA CYS A 388 16.71 -23.37 -20.02
C CYS A 388 16.84 -24.13 -18.69
N HIS A 389 18.04 -24.57 -18.32
CA HIS A 389 18.32 -25.21 -17.04
C HIS A 389 18.11 -24.21 -15.88
N THR A 390 18.63 -23.00 -16.03
CA THR A 390 18.52 -21.92 -15.04
C THR A 390 17.06 -21.54 -14.82
N GLU A 391 16.32 -21.31 -15.91
CA GLU A 391 14.88 -21.00 -15.88
C GLU A 391 14.09 -22.07 -15.09
N LYS A 392 14.31 -23.36 -15.39
CA LYS A 392 13.68 -24.47 -14.66
C LYS A 392 14.07 -24.52 -13.18
N THR A 393 15.29 -24.14 -12.85
CA THR A 393 15.76 -24.14 -11.46
C THR A 393 15.12 -23.00 -10.68
N ILE A 394 15.01 -21.81 -11.27
CA ILE A 394 14.27 -20.68 -10.71
C ILE A 394 12.80 -21.05 -10.52
N ALA A 395 12.14 -21.57 -11.56
CA ALA A 395 10.73 -21.95 -11.49
C ALA A 395 10.43 -22.98 -10.40
N ARG A 396 11.34 -23.95 -10.20
CA ARG A 396 11.21 -24.93 -9.11
C ARG A 396 11.43 -24.31 -7.74
N ARG A 397 12.48 -23.50 -7.55
CA ARG A 397 12.81 -22.86 -6.27
C ARG A 397 11.74 -21.87 -5.82
N LEU A 398 11.14 -21.15 -6.77
CA LEU A 398 10.11 -20.14 -6.52
C LEU A 398 8.68 -20.67 -6.66
N VAL A 399 8.50 -21.97 -6.90
CA VAL A 399 7.18 -22.62 -7.07
C VAL A 399 6.32 -21.94 -8.14
N LEU A 400 6.95 -21.50 -9.23
CA LEU A 400 6.27 -20.81 -10.33
C LEU A 400 5.59 -21.81 -11.26
N ARG A 401 4.32 -21.55 -11.59
CA ARG A 401 3.58 -22.32 -12.58
C ARG A 401 4.03 -21.95 -13.98
N GLN A 402 4.98 -22.70 -14.52
CA GLN A 402 5.35 -22.60 -15.94
C GLN A 402 4.18 -23.04 -16.85
N ASP A 403 3.92 -22.25 -17.89
CA ASP A 403 2.90 -22.52 -18.90
C ASP A 403 3.19 -23.83 -19.66
N PRO A 404 2.15 -24.65 -19.97
CA PRO A 404 2.34 -25.88 -20.72
C PRO A 404 3.03 -25.72 -22.08
N SER A 405 2.87 -24.58 -22.76
CA SER A 405 3.51 -24.32 -24.07
C SER A 405 5.02 -24.16 -23.95
N VAL A 406 5.52 -23.49 -22.90
CA VAL A 406 6.95 -23.37 -22.58
C VAL A 406 7.52 -24.70 -22.09
N LYS A 407 6.79 -25.44 -21.25
CA LYS A 407 7.24 -26.77 -20.80
C LYS A 407 7.44 -27.77 -21.95
N ARG A 408 6.66 -27.63 -23.03
CA ARG A 408 6.73 -28.53 -24.20
C ARG A 408 7.94 -28.25 -25.07
N THR A 409 8.50 -27.04 -25.05
CA THR A 409 9.72 -26.71 -25.79
C THR A 409 10.99 -27.17 -25.08
N LEU A 410 10.92 -27.71 -23.86
CA LEU A 410 12.09 -28.11 -23.08
C LEU A 410 12.21 -29.61 -22.89
N CYS A 411 13.42 -30.15 -23.08
CA CYS A 411 13.71 -31.54 -22.74
C CYS A 411 13.61 -31.77 -21.23
N ARG A 412 12.86 -32.79 -20.81
CA ARG A 412 12.67 -33.10 -19.38
C ARG A 412 13.93 -33.62 -18.68
N SER A 413 14.88 -34.19 -19.42
CA SER A 413 16.11 -34.75 -18.85
C SER A 413 17.23 -33.72 -18.77
N CYS A 414 17.67 -33.22 -19.93
CA CYS A 414 18.87 -32.40 -20.04
C CYS A 414 18.57 -30.90 -20.18
N SER A 415 17.29 -30.51 -20.21
CA SER A 415 16.88 -29.11 -20.40
C SER A 415 17.31 -28.47 -21.72
N SER A 416 17.74 -29.25 -22.72
CA SER A 416 17.88 -28.73 -24.09
C SER A 416 16.55 -28.12 -24.55
N LEU A 417 16.61 -26.92 -25.13
CA LEU A 417 15.52 -26.37 -25.93
C LEU A 417 15.27 -27.31 -27.11
N LEU A 418 14.02 -27.59 -27.46
CA LEU A 418 13.62 -28.56 -28.47
C LEU A 418 13.05 -27.84 -29.68
N ILE A 419 13.95 -27.59 -30.63
CA ILE A 419 13.66 -27.00 -31.93
C ILE A 419 13.70 -28.15 -32.95
N PRO A 420 12.58 -28.47 -33.63
CA PRO A 420 12.55 -29.50 -34.65
C PRO A 420 13.61 -29.27 -35.73
N GLY A 421 14.41 -30.31 -36.02
CA GLY A 421 15.47 -30.25 -37.03
C GLY A 421 16.81 -29.70 -36.54
N LEU A 422 16.83 -28.99 -35.40
CA LEU A 422 18.07 -28.43 -34.82
C LEU A 422 18.53 -29.23 -33.58
N THR A 423 17.69 -29.26 -32.54
CA THR A 423 18.03 -29.89 -31.25
C THR A 423 17.12 -31.08 -30.91
N CYS A 424 16.08 -31.31 -31.72
CA CYS A 424 15.20 -32.46 -31.59
C CYS A 424 14.70 -32.98 -32.95
N THR A 425 14.34 -34.25 -33.01
CA THR A 425 13.54 -34.79 -34.12
C THR A 425 12.07 -34.74 -33.75
N GLN A 426 11.21 -34.44 -34.72
CA GLN A 426 9.76 -34.39 -34.54
C GLN A 426 9.08 -35.37 -35.49
N ARG A 427 8.15 -36.17 -34.96
CA ARG A 427 7.30 -37.06 -35.76
C ARG A 427 5.86 -37.02 -35.28
N GLN A 428 4.93 -37.14 -36.22
CA GLN A 428 3.51 -37.27 -35.89
C GLN A 428 3.11 -38.75 -35.90
N ARG A 429 2.33 -39.17 -34.91
CA ARG A 429 1.78 -40.52 -34.79
C ARG A 429 0.28 -40.45 -34.61
N ARG A 430 -0.46 -41.27 -35.36
CA ARG A 430 -1.90 -41.44 -35.17
C ARG A 430 -2.14 -42.67 -34.30
N ARG A 431 -2.90 -42.53 -33.22
CA ARG A 431 -3.30 -43.66 -32.35
C ARG A 431 -4.72 -43.43 -31.83
N LYS A 432 -5.60 -44.42 -32.02
CA LYS A 432 -7.02 -44.35 -31.59
C LYS A 432 -7.75 -43.07 -32.05
N GLY A 433 -7.60 -42.70 -33.33
CA GLY A 433 -8.25 -41.51 -33.90
C GLY A 433 -7.57 -40.17 -33.57
N GLN A 434 -6.71 -40.11 -32.55
CA GLN A 434 -6.01 -38.89 -32.15
C GLN A 434 -4.62 -38.79 -32.81
N ARG A 435 -4.22 -37.57 -33.17
CA ARG A 435 -2.85 -37.27 -33.64
C ARG A 435 -1.99 -36.85 -32.44
N TRP A 436 -0.78 -37.38 -32.38
CA TRP A 436 0.20 -37.12 -31.32
C TRP A 436 1.49 -36.63 -31.95
N THR A 437 2.09 -35.63 -31.36
CA THR A 437 3.44 -35.19 -31.71
C THR A 437 4.43 -35.84 -30.74
N VAL A 438 5.46 -36.47 -31.29
CA VAL A 438 6.56 -37.06 -30.52
C VAL A 438 7.83 -36.31 -30.89
N GLN A 439 8.44 -35.68 -29.88
CA GLN A 439 9.74 -35.02 -30.00
C GLN A 439 10.79 -35.85 -29.30
N THR A 440 11.93 -36.11 -29.97
CA THR A 440 13.08 -36.82 -29.39
C THR A 440 14.26 -35.88 -29.34
N CYS A 441 14.78 -35.64 -28.14
CA CYS A 441 15.94 -34.78 -27.92
C CYS A 441 17.19 -35.40 -28.56
N LEU A 442 17.93 -34.64 -29.38
CA LEU A 442 19.16 -35.13 -30.00
C LEU A 442 20.31 -35.26 -28.99
N THR A 443 20.30 -34.47 -27.91
CA THR A 443 21.34 -34.53 -26.87
C THR A 443 21.25 -35.77 -25.98
N CYS A 444 20.06 -36.12 -25.49
CA CYS A 444 19.91 -37.20 -24.50
C CYS A 444 19.01 -38.36 -24.96
N GLN A 445 18.53 -38.31 -26.21
CA GLN A 445 17.66 -39.33 -26.82
C GLN A 445 16.32 -39.58 -26.11
N ARG A 446 15.98 -38.79 -25.09
CA ARG A 446 14.69 -38.89 -24.40
C ARG A 446 13.57 -38.35 -25.28
N SER A 447 12.51 -39.14 -25.43
CA SER A 447 11.30 -38.72 -26.15
C SER A 447 10.25 -38.15 -25.21
N GLN A 448 9.53 -37.13 -25.69
CA GLN A 448 8.28 -36.68 -25.09
C GLN A 448 7.15 -36.66 -26.12
N ARG A 449 5.93 -36.84 -25.64
CA ARG A 449 4.72 -36.94 -26.47
C ARG A 449 3.64 -36.01 -25.95
N PHE A 450 2.95 -35.36 -26.86
CA PHE A 450 1.82 -34.48 -26.58
C PHE A 450 0.74 -34.66 -27.64
N LEU A 451 -0.51 -34.40 -27.24
CA LEU A 451 -1.65 -34.43 -28.15
C LEU A 451 -1.47 -33.29 -29.16
N ASN A 452 -1.66 -33.61 -30.43
CA ASN A 452 -1.62 -32.64 -31.51
C ASN A 452 -2.99 -31.98 -31.62
N ASP A 453 -3.14 -30.85 -30.92
CA ASP A 453 -4.33 -29.99 -30.97
C ASP A 453 -4.06 -28.83 -31.95
N PRO A 454 -4.80 -28.73 -33.06
CA PRO A 454 -4.63 -27.64 -34.03
C PRO A 454 -4.85 -26.24 -33.45
N LYS A 455 -5.54 -26.12 -32.32
CA LYS A 455 -5.77 -24.84 -31.62
C LYS A 455 -4.64 -24.46 -30.68
N HIS A 456 -3.64 -25.32 -30.47
CA HIS A 456 -2.58 -25.12 -29.49
C HIS A 456 -1.23 -24.82 -30.18
N LEU A 457 -0.74 -23.59 -30.00
CA LEU A 457 0.56 -23.14 -30.50
C LEU A 457 1.65 -23.31 -29.42
N LEU A 458 2.81 -23.85 -29.80
CA LEU A 458 4.01 -23.82 -28.96
C LEU A 458 4.47 -22.38 -28.76
N TRP A 459 5.22 -22.11 -27.70
CA TRP A 459 5.68 -20.75 -27.41
C TRP A 459 6.41 -20.12 -28.60
N GLY A 460 7.43 -20.76 -29.15
CA GLY A 460 8.18 -20.24 -30.32
C GLY A 460 7.39 -20.13 -31.64
N ASP A 461 6.23 -20.78 -31.75
CA ASP A 461 5.34 -20.68 -32.92
C ASP A 461 4.33 -19.52 -32.77
N ARG A 462 4.29 -18.89 -31.60
CA ARG A 462 3.42 -17.75 -31.36
C ARG A 462 4.05 -16.49 -31.96
N PRO A 463 3.25 -15.63 -32.61
CA PRO A 463 3.71 -14.30 -33.02
C PRO A 463 4.27 -13.48 -31.85
N GLU A 464 3.87 -13.81 -30.61
CA GLU A 464 4.44 -13.29 -29.36
C GLU A 464 5.93 -13.58 -29.14
N ALA A 465 6.40 -14.77 -29.51
CA ALA A 465 7.78 -15.21 -29.28
C ALA A 465 8.72 -14.90 -30.45
N GLN A 466 8.21 -14.29 -31.52
CA GLN A 466 8.99 -13.93 -32.70
C GLN A 466 9.42 -12.47 -32.59
N LEU A 467 10.49 -12.21 -31.81
CA LEU A 467 11.08 -10.87 -31.64
C LEU A 467 11.54 -10.24 -32.98
N GLU A 468 11.91 -11.04 -33.98
CA GLU A 468 12.40 -10.56 -35.28
C GLU A 468 11.34 -9.88 -36.16
N ASN A 469 10.04 -10.06 -35.88
CA ASN A 469 8.98 -9.29 -36.52
C ASN A 469 8.69 -7.94 -35.80
N GLN A 470 9.56 -7.52 -34.89
CA GLN A 470 9.46 -6.28 -34.11
C GLN A 470 10.51 -5.23 -34.49
N ALA A 471 11.37 -5.50 -35.49
CA ALA A 471 12.18 -4.46 -36.11
C ALA A 471 11.35 -3.70 -37.14
N ASP A 472 11.40 -2.38 -37.05
CA ASP A 472 10.74 -1.42 -37.93
C ASP A 472 10.81 -1.82 -39.41
N ILE A 473 9.65 -2.04 -40.03
CA ILE A 473 9.52 -1.85 -41.48
C ILE A 473 9.47 -0.34 -41.69
N ASN A 474 10.64 0.30 -41.76
CA ASN A 474 10.80 1.57 -42.47
C ASN A 474 11.16 1.22 -43.92
N PRO A 475 10.26 1.44 -44.90
CA PRO A 475 10.67 1.48 -46.28
C PRO A 475 11.37 2.81 -46.54
N SER A 476 12.37 2.78 -47.42
CA SER A 476 13.10 3.89 -48.05
C SER A 476 14.11 4.69 -47.23
N GLU A 477 15.40 4.31 -47.37
CA GLU A 477 16.46 5.25 -47.78
C GLU A 477 17.57 4.48 -48.55
N PRO A 478 18.07 4.97 -49.69
CA PRO A 478 19.13 4.28 -50.44
C PRO A 478 20.50 4.51 -49.79
N LEU A 479 21.29 3.44 -49.72
CA LEU A 479 22.70 3.44 -49.27
C LEU A 479 23.52 4.54 -49.97
N PRO A 480 24.31 5.35 -49.24
CA PRO A 480 25.29 6.23 -49.86
C PRO A 480 26.43 5.44 -50.49
N ASN A 481 26.80 5.86 -51.69
CA ASN A 481 27.83 5.29 -52.53
C ASN A 481 29.22 5.40 -51.88
N ILE A 482 29.98 4.31 -51.85
CA ILE A 482 31.38 4.28 -51.37
C ILE A 482 32.27 4.88 -52.46
N ALA A 483 32.26 6.20 -52.56
CA ALA A 483 33.24 7.00 -53.28
C ALA A 483 33.07 8.45 -52.85
N ASP A 484 33.63 8.82 -51.69
CA ASP A 484 34.15 10.15 -51.38
C ASP A 484 34.61 10.19 -49.91
N LEU A 485 35.82 9.68 -49.67
CA LEU A 485 36.60 10.02 -48.48
C LEU A 485 37.49 11.21 -48.85
N PRO A 486 37.41 12.36 -48.16
CA PRO A 486 38.47 13.35 -48.22
C PRO A 486 39.67 12.82 -47.44
N LYS A 487 40.79 12.63 -48.15
CA LYS A 487 42.12 12.49 -47.58
C LYS A 487 42.60 13.84 -47.05
N GLU A 488 43.51 13.76 -46.07
CA GLU A 488 44.45 14.79 -45.59
C GLU A 488 43.88 15.81 -44.58
N ASN A 489 44.55 16.15 -43.47
CA ASN A 489 46.00 16.23 -43.24
C ASN A 489 46.42 15.89 -41.79
N MET A 490 47.49 15.10 -41.68
CA MET A 490 48.38 15.12 -40.52
C MET A 490 49.17 16.43 -40.49
N GLN A 491 49.10 17.19 -39.40
CA GLN A 491 50.21 18.05 -38.99
C GLN A 491 50.47 17.92 -37.49
N THR A 492 51.62 17.32 -37.22
CA THR A 492 52.42 17.37 -35.99
C THR A 492 52.62 18.79 -35.47
N GLN A 493 52.40 19.00 -34.17
CA GLN A 493 53.17 20.00 -33.41
C GLN A 493 53.69 19.37 -32.11
N ALA A 494 55.01 19.32 -32.04
CA ALA A 494 55.78 18.99 -30.86
C ALA A 494 55.84 20.20 -29.91
N LEU A 495 55.82 19.87 -28.61
CA LEU A 495 56.60 20.46 -27.51
C LEU A 495 56.87 21.97 -27.52
N ASN A 496 56.37 22.66 -26.49
CA ASN A 496 57.21 23.58 -25.72
C ASN A 496 56.76 23.65 -24.25
N THR A 497 57.77 23.50 -23.40
CA THR A 497 57.84 23.63 -21.95
C THR A 497 57.97 25.09 -21.50
N SER A 498 57.28 25.48 -20.42
CA SER A 498 57.55 26.61 -19.49
C SER A 498 56.20 26.97 -18.81
N GLU A 499 55.97 27.00 -17.50
CA GLU A 499 56.75 26.99 -16.25
C GLU A 499 55.98 26.21 -15.18
#